data_AF-A0A1W0CGE0-F1
#
_entry.id   AF-A0A1W0CGE0-F1
#
_cell.length_a   1.000
_cell.length_b   1.000
_cell.length_c   1.000
_cell.angle_alpha   90.00
_cell.angle_beta   90.00
_cell.angle_gamma   90.00
#
_symmetry.space_group_name_H-M   'P 1'
#
loop_
_entity.id
_entity.type
_entity.pdbx_description
1 polymer ?
#
loop_
_entity_poly.entity_id
_entity_poly.type
_entity_poly.pdbx_seq_one_letter_code
_entity_poly.pdbx_strand_id
1 'polypeptide(L)'
;MNQDRPPTPLTPRSGLVFINSFRAALLLVLLAMSLFANREGESLVAGGKAFYLWSGVYAALIGAWFLLRNGRLAHTLQLTLAIAADIAMIVLLMGINDGVRSGYGILLLPYLAVAGLLSSGRYALFYASIATLILLSFVGVEQYLGIGRGSDFYYSALLATAGFITSIVTWKLGRVARDSEALATRRGGEIANLNRLNELVLQSQRDAVVVLDPSGLLRQFNNQAARYFGAMRRGHVVPELLPLVERWRHNGCQPNPSFIDRNIRGRQLVGRMVPVLVGDDHALLLFMRDMADMAEEGKRVKLAALGRLTANIAHEIRNPLSAINHAADLLAEDETDPARQRLIRIVQGNSKRINHMVQEVLALNRRDRIKPEPIRLQPFLDELLDHFGVVEAAAAGAICCVYQAQAAAVQFDRGHFGQILNNLLANAWRYSSKQPGAVRIEVGEVENHLTIKVMDDGPGMSEDAQARLFEPFFTTESAGTGLGLYIARELAEANDARLDYCPPGGVFRLICHKAYG
;
A
#
# COMPACT_ATOMS: atom_id res chain seq x y z
N MET A 1 1.16 -21.27 4.37
CA MET A 1 0.50 -21.02 5.66
C MET A 1 1.26 -21.79 6.73
N ASN A 2 2.31 -21.18 7.29
CA ASN A 2 2.90 -21.53 8.59
C ASN A 2 3.71 -20.30 8.97
N GLN A 3 3.16 -19.50 9.88
CA GLN A 3 3.75 -18.23 10.30
C GLN A 3 5.00 -18.52 11.13
N ASP A 4 6.11 -17.90 10.74
CA ASP A 4 7.25 -17.60 11.62
C ASP A 4 6.72 -16.84 12.83
N ARG A 5 6.39 -17.58 13.90
CA ARG A 5 6.17 -16.96 15.20
C ARG A 5 7.53 -16.52 15.71
N PRO A 6 7.74 -15.21 15.98
CA PRO A 6 8.97 -14.79 16.64
C PRO A 6 9.11 -15.59 17.95
N PRO A 7 10.34 -15.92 18.37
CA PRO A 7 10.56 -16.59 19.65
C PRO A 7 9.85 -15.80 20.73
N THR A 8 8.91 -16.44 21.42
CA THR A 8 8.19 -15.81 22.52
C THR A 8 9.21 -15.41 23.57
N PRO A 9 9.28 -14.13 23.96
CA PRO A 9 10.19 -13.71 25.02
C PRO A 9 9.92 -14.57 26.25
N LEU A 10 10.98 -15.00 26.94
CA LEU A 10 10.88 -15.78 28.17
C LEU A 10 9.94 -15.05 29.14
N THR A 11 8.70 -15.53 29.21
CA THR A 11 7.71 -14.95 30.10
C THR A 11 8.22 -15.06 31.55
N PRO A 12 7.84 -14.15 32.45
CA PRO A 12 8.13 -14.28 33.89
C PRO A 12 7.85 -15.70 34.44
N ARG A 13 6.84 -16.36 33.86
CA ARG A 13 6.44 -17.73 34.20
C ARG A 13 7.44 -18.80 33.76
N SER A 14 8.05 -18.69 32.58
CA SER A 14 9.08 -19.64 32.14
C SER A 14 10.35 -19.53 32.99
N GLY A 15 10.66 -18.33 33.50
CA GLY A 15 11.74 -18.13 34.46
C GLY A 15 11.55 -18.89 35.79
N LEU A 16 10.33 -18.90 36.35
CA LEU A 16 10.03 -19.65 37.58
C LEU A 16 10.06 -21.16 37.37
N VAL A 17 9.61 -21.64 36.21
CA VAL A 17 9.71 -23.07 35.85
C VAL A 17 11.18 -23.48 35.75
N PHE A 18 12.01 -22.67 35.09
CA PHE A 18 13.45 -22.92 34.99
C PHE A 18 14.12 -23.03 36.36
N ILE A 19 13.83 -22.10 37.28
CA ILE A 19 14.36 -22.13 38.65
C ILE A 19 13.92 -23.38 39.41
N ASN A 20 12.63 -23.74 39.34
CA ASN A 20 12.13 -24.92 40.05
C ASN A 20 12.71 -26.23 39.47
N SER A 21 12.89 -26.31 38.16
CA SER A 21 13.59 -27.44 37.52
C SER A 21 15.05 -27.52 37.97
N PHE A 22 15.73 -26.38 38.09
CA PHE A 22 17.09 -26.30 38.61
C PHE A 22 17.18 -26.80 40.06
N ARG A 23 16.26 -26.37 40.94
CA ARG A 23 16.17 -26.82 42.35
C ARG A 23 15.99 -28.33 42.45
N ALA A 24 15.05 -28.87 41.68
CA ALA A 24 14.76 -30.30 41.67
C ALA A 24 15.96 -31.11 41.18
N ALA A 25 16.64 -30.65 40.14
CA ALA A 25 17.86 -31.28 39.64
C ALA A 25 18.98 -31.28 40.69
N LEU A 26 19.21 -30.17 41.38
CA LEU A 26 20.23 -30.10 42.42
C LEU A 26 19.90 -31.03 43.60
N LEU A 27 18.65 -31.03 44.07
CA LEU A 27 18.21 -31.93 45.14
C LEU A 27 18.39 -33.40 44.73
N LEU A 28 18.07 -33.74 43.49
CA LEU A 28 18.28 -35.08 42.95
C LEU A 28 19.76 -35.47 42.91
N VAL A 29 20.65 -34.54 42.53
CA VAL A 29 22.10 -34.76 42.56
C VAL A 29 22.58 -35.00 43.99
N LEU A 30 22.15 -34.20 44.96
CA LEU A 30 22.53 -34.37 46.37
C LEU A 30 22.01 -35.70 46.94
N LEU A 31 20.76 -36.09 46.63
CA LEU A 31 20.21 -37.38 47.00
C LEU A 31 20.97 -38.53 46.35
N ALA A 32 21.30 -38.43 45.06
CA ALA A 32 22.10 -39.44 44.37
C ALA A 32 23.49 -39.57 45.01
N MET A 33 24.17 -38.46 45.30
CA MET A 33 25.45 -38.47 46.03
C MET A 33 25.33 -39.12 47.40
N SER A 34 24.21 -38.94 48.11
CA SER A 34 24.00 -39.58 49.42
C SER A 34 23.88 -41.11 49.36
N LEU A 35 23.48 -41.66 48.21
CA LEU A 35 23.39 -43.11 47.98
C LEU A 35 24.73 -43.77 47.66
N PHE A 36 25.73 -42.98 47.22
CA PHE A 36 27.07 -43.48 47.00
C PHE A 36 27.86 -43.45 48.32
N ALA A 37 28.32 -44.62 48.75
CA ALA A 37 29.22 -44.76 49.88
C ALA A 37 30.67 -44.84 49.40
N ASN A 38 31.57 -44.20 50.14
CA ASN A 38 33.01 -44.31 49.91
C ASN A 38 33.51 -45.72 50.31
N ARG A 39 34.78 -46.06 50.03
CA ARG A 39 35.34 -47.40 50.31
C ARG A 39 35.20 -47.89 51.77
N GLU A 40 34.94 -46.99 52.70
CA GLU A 40 34.74 -47.25 54.13
C GLU A 40 33.26 -47.36 54.54
N GLY A 41 32.31 -47.29 53.59
CA GLY A 41 30.87 -47.41 53.85
C GLY A 41 30.19 -46.11 54.28
N GLU A 42 30.93 -45.01 54.44
CA GLU A 42 30.38 -43.69 54.73
C GLU A 42 29.79 -43.03 53.47
N SER A 43 28.58 -42.48 53.59
CA SER A 43 27.95 -41.70 52.51
C SER A 43 28.82 -40.50 52.13
N LEU A 44 28.90 -40.18 50.83
CA LEU A 44 29.56 -38.96 50.35
C LEU A 44 28.89 -37.67 50.87
N VAL A 45 27.68 -37.77 51.43
CA VAL A 45 26.96 -36.66 52.07
C VAL A 45 26.87 -36.92 53.57
N ALA A 46 27.51 -36.06 54.36
CA ALA A 46 27.45 -36.15 55.81
C ALA A 46 26.05 -35.70 56.34
N GLY A 47 25.78 -35.93 57.63
CA GLY A 47 24.54 -35.49 58.29
C GLY A 47 23.44 -36.55 58.46
N GLY A 48 23.60 -37.75 57.89
CA GLY A 48 22.75 -38.92 58.21
C GLY A 48 21.24 -38.64 58.14
N LYS A 49 20.49 -38.95 59.21
CA LYS A 49 19.03 -38.72 59.26
C LYS A 49 18.63 -37.26 59.10
N ALA A 50 19.46 -36.32 59.56
CA ALA A 50 19.18 -34.89 59.46
C ALA A 50 19.24 -34.40 58.00
N PHE A 51 20.11 -34.99 57.17
CA PHE A 51 20.15 -34.71 55.74
C PHE A 51 18.85 -35.13 55.03
N TYR A 52 18.35 -36.35 55.27
CA TYR A 52 17.09 -36.79 54.66
C TYR A 52 15.87 -35.97 55.11
N LEU A 53 15.84 -35.54 56.37
CA LEU A 53 14.83 -34.60 56.86
C LEU A 53 14.92 -33.26 56.11
N TRP A 54 16.14 -32.72 55.99
CA TRP A 54 16.41 -31.51 55.22
C TRP A 54 15.97 -31.64 53.75
N SER A 55 16.27 -32.77 53.10
CA SER A 55 15.86 -33.05 51.72
C SER A 55 14.33 -33.09 51.58
N GLY A 56 13.63 -33.69 52.55
CA GLY A 56 12.17 -33.71 52.59
C GLY A 56 11.56 -32.31 52.73
N VAL A 57 12.11 -31.49 53.62
CA VAL A 57 11.71 -30.08 53.79
C VAL A 57 11.98 -29.28 52.51
N TYR A 58 13.13 -29.50 51.87
CA TYR A 58 13.49 -28.80 50.64
C TYR A 58 12.59 -29.22 49.46
N ALA A 59 12.27 -30.51 49.32
CA ALA A 59 11.30 -30.99 48.35
C ALA A 59 9.91 -30.38 48.54
N ALA A 60 9.44 -30.29 49.79
CA ALA A 60 8.17 -29.65 50.11
C ALA A 60 8.18 -28.15 49.76
N LEU A 61 9.29 -27.46 50.02
CA LEU A 61 9.47 -26.05 49.66
C LEU A 61 9.44 -25.85 48.14
N ILE A 62 10.12 -26.71 47.36
CA ILE A 62 10.09 -26.70 45.89
C ILE A 62 8.65 -26.91 45.40
N GLY A 63 7.93 -27.89 45.96
CA GLY A 63 6.53 -28.17 45.66
C GLY A 63 5.62 -26.98 45.96
N ALA A 64 5.81 -26.32 47.11
CA ALA A 64 5.07 -25.13 47.49
C ALA A 64 5.30 -23.97 46.50
N TRP A 65 6.55 -23.69 46.12
CA TRP A 65 6.86 -22.66 45.13
C TRP A 65 6.33 -22.99 43.73
N PHE A 66 6.28 -24.27 43.37
CA PHE A 66 5.67 -24.71 42.11
C PHE A 66 4.15 -24.51 42.10
N LEU A 67 3.45 -24.81 43.20
CA LEU A 67 2.01 -24.60 43.33
C LEU A 67 1.65 -23.10 43.38
N LEU A 68 2.46 -22.31 44.10
CA LEU A 68 2.28 -20.86 44.23
C LEU A 68 2.69 -20.08 42.97
N ARG A 69 3.15 -20.73 41.90
CA ARG A 69 3.57 -20.06 40.64
C ARG A 69 2.48 -19.20 39.99
N ASN A 70 1.22 -19.52 40.26
CA ASN A 70 0.03 -18.84 39.74
C ASN A 70 -0.63 -17.90 40.76
N GLY A 71 0.01 -17.64 41.91
CA GLY A 71 -0.52 -16.80 42.97
C GLY A 71 -0.63 -15.31 42.61
N ARG A 72 -1.30 -14.54 43.48
CA ARG A 72 -1.49 -13.07 43.33
C ARG A 72 -0.28 -12.23 43.76
N LEU A 73 0.79 -12.86 44.24
CA LEU A 73 1.99 -12.14 44.68
C LEU A 73 2.68 -11.47 43.48
N ALA A 74 3.25 -10.29 43.71
CA ALA A 74 4.10 -9.65 42.72
C ALA A 74 5.28 -10.58 42.37
N HIS A 75 5.50 -10.79 41.07
CA HIS A 75 6.49 -11.74 40.55
C HIS A 75 7.90 -11.56 41.16
N THR A 76 8.31 -10.31 41.31
CA THR A 76 9.60 -9.95 41.92
C THR A 76 9.69 -10.36 43.39
N LEU A 77 8.60 -10.17 44.15
CA LEU A 77 8.55 -10.55 45.58
C LEU A 77 8.58 -12.07 45.73
N GLN A 78 7.85 -12.79 44.88
CA GLN A 78 7.88 -14.26 44.84
C GLN A 78 9.29 -14.78 44.55
N LEU A 79 9.98 -14.20 43.55
CA LEU A 79 11.35 -14.58 43.21
C LEU A 79 12.33 -14.31 44.36
N THR A 80 12.22 -13.14 44.99
CA THR A 80 13.07 -12.75 46.13
C THR A 80 12.90 -13.67 47.33
N LEU A 81 11.65 -13.95 47.73
CA LEU A 81 11.36 -14.86 48.85
C LEU A 81 11.86 -16.27 48.56
N ALA A 82 11.72 -16.72 47.32
CA ALA A 82 12.13 -18.06 46.94
C ALA A 82 13.67 -18.21 46.95
N ILE A 83 14.41 -17.22 46.45
CA ILE A 83 15.89 -17.21 46.50
C ILE A 83 16.38 -17.10 47.95
N ALA A 84 15.76 -16.24 48.77
CA ALA A 84 16.12 -16.12 50.18
C ALA A 84 15.91 -17.45 50.94
N ALA A 85 14.83 -18.17 50.63
CA ALA A 85 14.57 -19.49 51.19
C ALA A 85 15.60 -20.54 50.72
N ASP A 86 16.00 -20.51 49.45
CA ASP A 86 17.07 -21.40 48.94
C ASP A 86 18.41 -21.15 49.64
N ILE A 87 18.78 -19.87 49.81
CA ILE A 87 19.99 -19.47 50.54
C ILE A 87 19.94 -19.98 51.98
N ALA A 88 18.81 -19.76 52.68
CA ALA A 88 18.63 -20.22 54.06
C ALA A 88 18.72 -21.75 54.16
N MET A 89 18.14 -22.48 53.20
CA MET A 89 18.21 -23.94 53.17
C MET A 89 19.63 -24.45 52.94
N ILE A 90 20.43 -23.80 52.09
CA ILE A 90 21.84 -24.18 51.90
C ILE A 90 22.66 -23.88 53.16
N VAL A 91 22.43 -22.74 53.81
CA VAL A 91 23.11 -22.42 55.07
C VAL A 91 22.71 -23.41 56.19
N LEU A 92 21.45 -23.84 56.24
CA LEU A 92 21.01 -24.91 57.13
C LEU A 92 21.71 -26.24 56.81
N LEU A 93 21.88 -26.57 55.52
CA LEU A 93 22.63 -27.75 55.10
C LEU A 93 24.09 -27.70 55.56
N MET A 94 24.72 -26.52 55.52
CA MET A 94 26.07 -26.30 56.04
C MET A 94 26.13 -26.54 57.55
N GLY A 95 25.15 -26.06 58.32
CA GLY A 95 25.10 -26.31 59.76
C GLY A 95 24.89 -27.77 60.15
N ILE A 96 24.21 -28.56 59.31
CA ILE A 96 24.10 -30.02 59.49
C ILE A 96 25.43 -30.73 59.17
N ASN A 97 26.34 -30.08 58.44
CA ASN A 97 27.54 -30.67 57.86
C ASN A 97 28.81 -29.86 58.23
N ASP A 98 29.32 -30.01 59.45
CA ASP A 98 30.58 -29.42 59.96
C ASP A 98 30.82 -27.94 59.55
N GLY A 99 29.75 -27.16 59.46
CA GLY A 99 29.76 -25.74 59.15
C GLY A 99 30.22 -25.40 57.72
N VAL A 100 30.88 -24.25 57.57
CA VAL A 100 31.28 -23.69 56.26
C VAL A 100 32.30 -24.55 55.50
N ARG A 101 33.06 -25.37 56.23
CA ARG A 101 34.15 -26.18 55.68
C ARG A 101 33.70 -27.39 54.88
N SER A 102 32.45 -27.82 55.02
CA SER A 102 31.88 -28.93 54.23
C SER A 102 31.83 -28.68 52.73
N GLY A 103 32.04 -27.45 52.29
CA GLY A 103 31.99 -27.10 50.85
C GLY A 103 30.57 -26.95 50.31
N TYR A 104 29.52 -27.28 51.07
CA TYR A 104 28.13 -27.07 50.64
C TYR A 104 27.80 -25.59 50.39
N GLY A 105 28.56 -24.66 50.98
CA GLY A 105 28.43 -23.24 50.70
C GLY A 105 28.68 -22.87 49.23
N ILE A 106 29.51 -23.63 48.50
CA ILE A 106 29.76 -23.42 47.06
C ILE A 106 28.45 -23.53 46.25
N LEU A 107 27.48 -24.30 46.73
CA LEU A 107 26.16 -24.44 46.08
C LEU A 107 25.36 -23.14 46.07
N LEU A 108 25.72 -22.13 46.88
CA LEU A 108 25.13 -20.79 46.79
C LEU A 108 25.45 -20.12 45.44
N LEU A 109 26.60 -20.40 44.83
CA LEU A 109 27.03 -19.70 43.61
C LEU A 109 26.13 -20.00 42.41
N PRO A 110 25.76 -21.26 42.09
CA PRO A 110 24.75 -21.54 41.05
C PRO A 110 23.39 -20.88 41.29
N TYR A 111 22.92 -20.75 42.54
CA TYR A 111 21.66 -20.05 42.84
C TYR A 111 21.77 -18.55 42.59
N LEU A 112 22.86 -17.93 43.04
CA LEU A 112 23.14 -16.54 42.76
C LEU A 112 23.32 -16.30 41.25
N ALA A 113 23.90 -17.25 40.53
CA ALA A 113 24.04 -17.18 39.07
C ALA A 113 22.68 -17.19 38.34
N VAL A 114 21.81 -18.13 38.70
CA VAL A 114 20.46 -18.24 38.13
C VAL A 114 19.63 -17.00 38.48
N ALA A 115 19.73 -16.53 39.72
CA ALA A 115 19.11 -15.29 40.17
C ALA A 115 19.64 -14.06 39.41
N GLY A 116 20.95 -13.98 39.16
CA GLY A 116 21.60 -12.90 38.41
C GLY A 116 21.18 -12.87 36.93
N LEU A 117 21.04 -14.03 36.29
CA LEU A 117 20.56 -14.15 34.91
C LEU A 117 19.11 -13.69 34.75
N LEU A 118 18.25 -14.07 35.70
CA LEU A 118 16.80 -13.86 35.63
C LEU A 118 16.32 -12.53 36.21
N SER A 119 17.11 -11.87 37.05
CA SER A 119 16.70 -10.64 37.72
C SER A 119 17.05 -9.37 36.96
N SER A 120 16.28 -8.30 37.22
CA SER A 120 16.67 -6.96 36.79
C SER A 120 17.82 -6.45 37.67
N GLY A 121 18.77 -5.72 37.08
CA GLY A 121 20.12 -5.53 37.65
C GLY A 121 20.24 -5.01 39.07
N ARG A 122 19.22 -4.32 39.58
CA ARG A 122 19.16 -3.90 40.98
C ARG A 122 19.03 -5.07 41.98
N TYR A 123 18.50 -6.21 41.55
CA TYR A 123 18.24 -7.36 42.43
C TYR A 123 19.36 -8.40 42.43
N ALA A 124 20.19 -8.47 41.38
CA ALA A 124 21.30 -9.42 41.32
C ALA A 124 22.29 -9.23 42.49
N LEU A 125 22.70 -7.98 42.75
CA LEU A 125 23.54 -7.63 43.89
C LEU A 125 22.81 -7.78 45.23
N PHE A 126 21.51 -7.48 45.25
CA PHE A 126 20.68 -7.62 46.45
C PHE A 126 20.63 -9.06 46.96
N TYR A 127 20.54 -10.05 46.07
CA TYR A 127 20.57 -11.47 46.46
C TYR A 127 21.94 -11.90 47.00
N ALA A 128 23.04 -11.40 46.43
CA ALA A 128 24.38 -11.63 46.97
C ALA A 128 24.54 -11.02 48.38
N SER A 129 23.96 -9.84 48.62
CA SER A 129 23.93 -9.23 49.95
C SER A 129 23.12 -10.04 50.96
N ILE A 130 21.95 -10.58 50.57
CA ILE A 130 21.17 -11.48 51.42
C ILE A 130 21.97 -12.75 51.75
N ALA A 131 22.59 -13.38 50.74
CA ALA A 131 23.43 -14.55 50.94
C ALA A 131 24.57 -14.27 51.91
N THR A 132 25.24 -13.13 51.75
CA THR A 132 26.33 -12.69 52.62
C THR A 132 25.85 -12.46 54.04
N LEU A 133 24.71 -11.78 54.24
CA LEU A 133 24.18 -11.50 55.57
C LEU A 133 23.77 -12.78 56.31
N ILE A 134 23.08 -13.70 55.63
CA ILE A 134 22.67 -14.98 56.22
C ILE A 134 23.89 -15.83 56.56
N LEU A 135 24.88 -15.90 55.66
CA LEU A 135 26.12 -16.64 55.86
C LEU A 135 26.94 -16.09 57.04
N LEU A 136 27.15 -14.77 57.10
CA LEU A 136 27.89 -14.14 58.20
C LEU A 136 27.14 -14.23 59.53
N SER A 137 25.81 -14.12 59.52
CA SER A 137 24.99 -14.32 60.72
C SER A 137 25.12 -15.74 61.25
N PHE A 138 25.12 -16.73 60.36
CA PHE A 138 25.32 -18.13 60.71
C PHE A 138 26.68 -18.38 61.37
N VAL A 139 27.78 -17.91 60.75
CA VAL A 139 29.13 -18.03 61.32
C VAL A 139 29.26 -17.27 62.65
N GLY A 140 28.63 -16.10 62.76
CA GLY A 140 28.60 -15.31 64.00
C GLY A 140 27.93 -16.06 65.14
N VAL A 141 26.83 -16.78 64.86
CA VAL A 141 26.14 -17.62 65.84
C VAL A 141 27.00 -18.82 66.25
N GLU A 142 27.63 -19.52 65.30
CA GLU A 142 28.55 -20.63 65.63
C GLU A 142 29.72 -20.16 66.49
N GLN A 143 30.29 -18.99 66.19
CA GLN A 143 31.36 -18.40 66.98
C GLN A 143 30.89 -18.02 68.39
N TYR A 144 29.69 -17.45 68.52
CA TYR A 144 29.11 -17.09 69.81
C TYR A 144 28.82 -18.31 70.69
N LEU A 145 28.37 -19.41 70.10
CA LEU A 145 28.13 -20.69 70.78
C LEU A 145 29.42 -21.46 71.12
N GLY A 146 30.60 -20.95 70.72
CA GLY A 146 31.88 -21.60 70.94
C GLY A 146 32.13 -22.83 70.06
N ILE A 147 31.30 -23.04 69.02
CA ILE A 147 31.40 -24.14 68.05
C ILE A 147 32.29 -23.73 66.86
N GLY A 148 32.28 -22.44 66.52
CA GLY A 148 33.00 -21.88 65.38
C GLY A 148 34.51 -21.86 65.53
N ARG A 149 35.22 -21.97 64.40
CA ARG A 149 36.68 -21.85 64.33
C ARG A 149 37.05 -20.52 63.66
N GLY A 150 38.19 -19.93 64.06
CA GLY A 150 38.62 -18.62 63.53
C GLY A 150 38.81 -18.56 61.99
N SER A 151 39.04 -19.70 61.32
CA SER A 151 39.12 -19.77 59.86
C SER A 151 37.78 -19.65 59.14
N ASP A 152 36.66 -19.86 59.82
CA ASP A 152 35.35 -20.00 59.18
C ASP A 152 34.86 -18.64 58.66
N PHE A 153 35.32 -17.54 59.28
CA PHE A 153 35.21 -16.19 58.75
C PHE A 153 35.94 -16.01 57.41
N TYR A 154 37.13 -16.59 57.25
CA TYR A 154 37.88 -16.50 56.00
C TYR A 154 37.16 -17.21 54.84
N TYR A 155 36.70 -18.45 55.06
CA TYR A 155 35.94 -19.19 54.05
C TYR A 155 34.63 -18.48 53.70
N SER A 156 33.94 -17.89 54.69
CA SER A 156 32.70 -17.15 54.47
C SER A 156 32.93 -15.86 53.70
N ALA A 157 34.01 -15.14 53.97
CA ALA A 157 34.40 -13.94 53.23
C ALA A 157 34.75 -14.27 51.76
N LEU A 158 35.47 -15.38 51.53
CA LEU A 158 35.79 -15.84 50.18
C LEU A 158 34.51 -16.23 49.40
N LEU A 159 33.60 -16.96 50.03
CA LEU A 159 32.35 -17.38 49.43
C LEU A 159 31.41 -16.20 49.15
N ALA A 160 31.33 -15.22 50.05
CA ALA A 160 30.59 -13.98 49.84
C ALA A 160 31.16 -13.21 48.64
N THR A 161 32.49 -13.06 48.57
CA THR A 161 33.17 -12.40 47.45
C THR A 161 32.88 -13.11 46.12
N ALA A 162 32.99 -14.45 46.10
CA ALA A 162 32.64 -15.25 44.94
C ALA A 162 31.16 -15.05 44.55
N GLY A 163 30.25 -15.00 45.52
CA GLY A 163 28.82 -14.75 45.30
C GLY A 163 28.54 -13.40 44.62
N PHE A 164 29.23 -12.34 45.04
CA PHE A 164 29.14 -11.02 44.39
C PHE A 164 29.69 -11.05 42.96
N ILE A 165 30.86 -11.66 42.75
CA ILE A 165 31.47 -11.79 41.41
C ILE A 165 30.53 -12.57 40.48
N THR A 166 30.03 -13.71 40.93
CA THR A 166 29.07 -14.53 40.18
C THR A 166 27.83 -13.73 39.82
N SER A 167 27.27 -12.97 40.75
CA SER A 167 26.07 -12.16 40.52
C SER A 167 26.30 -11.05 39.50
N ILE A 168 27.46 -10.38 39.53
CA ILE A 168 27.81 -9.31 38.56
C ILE A 168 28.00 -9.88 37.15
N VAL A 169 28.77 -10.97 37.03
CA VAL A 169 29.08 -11.59 35.74
C VAL A 169 27.80 -12.11 35.08
N THR A 170 26.99 -12.83 35.85
CA THR A 170 25.75 -13.44 35.34
C THR A 170 24.70 -12.41 34.99
N TRP A 171 24.59 -11.33 35.76
CA TRP A 171 23.77 -10.18 35.37
C TRP A 171 24.24 -9.54 34.06
N LYS A 172 25.54 -9.31 33.90
CA LYS A 172 26.10 -8.69 32.68
C LYS A 172 25.85 -9.58 31.46
N LEU A 173 26.06 -10.89 31.59
CA LEU A 173 25.77 -11.86 30.53
C LEU A 173 24.28 -11.88 30.18
N GLY A 174 23.40 -11.92 31.19
CA GLY A 174 21.95 -11.88 30.98
C GLY A 174 21.49 -10.59 30.28
N ARG A 175 22.10 -9.45 30.61
CA ARG A 175 21.85 -8.17 29.92
C ARG A 175 22.25 -8.24 28.44
N VAL A 176 23.50 -8.63 28.16
CA VAL A 176 24.01 -8.71 26.78
C VAL A 176 23.18 -9.65 25.92
N ALA A 177 22.77 -10.80 26.47
CA ALA A 177 21.93 -11.76 25.75
C ALA A 177 20.58 -11.14 25.33
N ARG A 178 19.89 -10.46 26.26
CA ARG A 178 18.59 -9.81 25.99
C ARG A 178 18.73 -8.65 24.99
N ASP A 179 19.78 -7.84 25.12
CA ASP A 179 20.02 -6.70 24.23
C ASP A 179 20.33 -7.19 22.80
N SER A 180 21.08 -8.29 22.66
CA SER A 180 21.37 -8.93 21.37
C SER A 180 20.11 -9.49 20.69
N GLU A 181 19.25 -10.19 21.44
CA GLU A 181 17.98 -10.72 20.94
C GLU A 181 17.04 -9.59 20.47
N ALA A 182 16.94 -8.51 21.26
CA ALA A 182 16.15 -7.34 20.92
C ALA A 182 16.67 -6.65 19.64
N LEU A 183 17.99 -6.53 19.49
CA LEU A 183 18.61 -5.95 18.29
C LEU A 183 18.38 -6.84 17.05
N ALA A 184 18.54 -8.16 17.18
CA ALA A 184 18.29 -9.11 16.09
C ALA A 184 16.83 -9.05 15.61
N THR A 185 15.89 -8.96 16.55
CA THR A 185 14.46 -8.81 16.24
C THR A 185 14.18 -7.51 15.49
N ARG A 186 14.77 -6.39 15.91
CA ARG A 186 14.63 -5.09 15.20
C ARG A 186 15.21 -5.14 13.79
N ARG A 187 16.42 -5.66 13.62
CA ARG A 187 17.07 -5.82 12.29
C ARG A 187 16.27 -6.73 11.36
N GLY A 188 15.72 -7.82 11.87
CA GLY A 188 14.84 -8.71 11.11
C GLY A 188 13.59 -7.98 10.60
N GLY A 189 12.96 -7.16 11.45
CA GLY A 189 11.81 -6.32 11.08
C GLY A 189 12.13 -5.27 10.02
N GLU A 190 13.27 -4.58 10.13
CA GLU A 190 13.72 -3.58 9.15
C GLU A 190 13.99 -4.20 7.76
N ILE A 191 14.67 -5.34 7.70
CA ILE A 191 14.93 -6.06 6.44
C ILE A 191 13.62 -6.51 5.79
N ALA A 192 12.69 -7.07 6.57
CA ALA A 192 11.39 -7.47 6.06
C ALA A 192 10.59 -6.28 5.53
N ASN A 193 10.64 -5.14 6.21
CA ASN A 193 9.96 -3.92 5.78
C ASN A 193 10.57 -3.34 4.50
N LEU A 194 11.91 -3.30 4.40
CA LEU A 194 12.61 -2.86 3.19
C LEU A 194 12.29 -3.76 1.99
N ASN A 195 12.30 -5.08 2.17
CA ASN A 195 11.91 -6.02 1.10
C ASN A 195 10.46 -5.82 0.65
N ARG A 196 9.55 -5.59 1.60
CA ARG A 196 8.14 -5.30 1.29
C ARG A 196 7.97 -3.98 0.54
N LEU A 197 8.69 -2.92 0.94
CA LEU A 197 8.67 -1.65 0.24
C LEU A 197 9.23 -1.79 -1.18
N ASN A 198 10.36 -2.46 -1.36
CA ASN A 198 10.93 -2.73 -2.68
C ASN A 198 9.98 -3.51 -3.58
N GLU A 199 9.27 -4.51 -3.03
CA GLU A 199 8.27 -5.26 -3.78
C GLU A 199 7.08 -4.37 -4.16
N LEU A 200 6.55 -3.56 -3.25
CA LEU A 200 5.47 -2.62 -3.56
C LEU A 200 5.87 -1.59 -4.64
N VAL A 201 7.08 -1.04 -4.57
CA VAL A 201 7.60 -0.12 -5.59
C VAL A 201 7.62 -0.83 -6.94
N LEU A 202 8.22 -2.02 -7.01
CA LEU A 202 8.30 -2.80 -8.25
C LEU A 202 6.91 -3.12 -8.81
N GLN A 203 5.97 -3.55 -7.94
CA GLN A 203 4.59 -3.88 -8.34
C GLN A 203 3.78 -2.67 -8.82
N SER A 204 4.15 -1.45 -8.42
CA SER A 204 3.48 -0.20 -8.79
C SER A 204 4.03 0.47 -10.06
N GLN A 205 5.13 -0.03 -10.61
CA GLN A 205 5.73 0.52 -11.83
C GLN A 205 4.83 0.29 -13.05
N ARG A 206 4.79 1.31 -13.92
CA ARG A 206 4.01 1.31 -15.17
C ARG A 206 4.68 0.55 -16.32
N ASP A 207 6.00 0.42 -16.28
CA ASP A 207 6.74 -0.40 -17.24
C ASP A 207 6.67 -1.85 -16.78
N ALA A 208 6.54 -2.80 -17.71
CA ALA A 208 6.69 -4.21 -17.40
C ALA A 208 8.16 -4.48 -17.06
N VAL A 209 8.40 -4.94 -15.84
CA VAL A 209 9.72 -5.32 -15.37
C VAL A 209 9.77 -6.82 -15.17
N VAL A 210 10.74 -7.47 -15.81
CA VAL A 210 10.96 -8.92 -15.70
C VAL A 210 12.44 -9.18 -15.44
N VAL A 211 12.73 -10.04 -14.47
CA VAL A 211 14.08 -10.51 -14.16
C VAL A 211 14.15 -11.99 -14.52
N LEU A 212 15.05 -12.32 -15.43
CA LEU A 212 15.33 -13.68 -15.90
C LEU A 212 16.73 -14.10 -15.47
N ASP A 213 16.93 -15.38 -15.25
CA ASP A 213 18.26 -15.95 -15.05
C ASP A 213 18.93 -16.35 -16.39
N PRO A 214 20.18 -16.84 -16.40
CA PRO A 214 20.89 -17.27 -17.61
C PRO A 214 20.23 -18.43 -18.33
N SER A 215 19.39 -19.20 -17.65
CA SER A 215 18.62 -20.30 -18.22
C SER A 215 17.26 -19.87 -18.79
N GLY A 216 16.86 -18.61 -18.55
CA GLY A 216 15.58 -18.05 -18.96
C GLY A 216 14.44 -18.29 -17.98
N LEU A 217 14.74 -18.73 -16.75
CA LEU A 217 13.74 -18.86 -15.69
C LEU A 217 13.44 -17.51 -15.05
N LEU A 218 12.16 -17.29 -14.75
CA LEU A 218 11.66 -16.06 -14.21
C LEU A 218 11.95 -15.94 -12.70
N ARG A 219 12.85 -15.04 -12.32
CA ARG A 219 13.17 -14.77 -10.91
C ARG A 219 12.17 -13.79 -10.30
N GLN A 220 11.86 -12.71 -11.01
CA GLN A 220 10.99 -11.65 -10.51
C GLN A 220 10.24 -10.96 -11.64
N PHE A 221 9.06 -10.43 -11.33
CA PHE A 221 8.24 -9.69 -12.26
C PHE A 221 7.26 -8.79 -11.51
N ASN A 222 6.81 -7.73 -12.16
CA ASN A 222 5.76 -6.86 -11.64
C ASN A 222 4.37 -7.16 -12.24
N ASN A 223 3.35 -6.53 -11.67
CA ASN A 223 1.96 -6.62 -12.10
C ASN A 223 1.79 -6.23 -13.57
N GLN A 224 2.50 -5.21 -14.05
CA GLN A 224 2.38 -4.80 -15.45
C GLN A 224 2.89 -5.89 -16.39
N ALA A 225 4.01 -6.54 -16.08
CA ALA A 225 4.47 -7.67 -16.85
C ALA A 225 3.43 -8.80 -16.85
N ALA A 226 2.79 -9.08 -15.71
CA ALA A 226 1.70 -10.07 -15.65
C ALA A 226 0.50 -9.70 -16.55
N ARG A 227 0.21 -8.42 -16.73
CA ARG A 227 -0.84 -7.95 -17.67
C ARG A 227 -0.45 -8.16 -19.13
N TYR A 228 0.82 -7.98 -19.49
CA TYR A 228 1.28 -8.16 -20.86
C TYR A 228 1.41 -9.64 -21.24
N PHE A 229 1.99 -10.46 -20.36
CA PHE A 229 2.32 -11.86 -20.65
C PHE A 229 1.31 -12.88 -20.08
N GLY A 230 0.40 -12.46 -19.20
CA GLY A 230 -0.59 -13.33 -18.57
C GLY A 230 0.01 -14.15 -17.41
N ALA A 231 -0.36 -15.44 -17.32
CA ALA A 231 -0.09 -16.35 -16.20
C ALA A 231 1.42 -16.66 -15.95
N MET A 232 2.18 -15.64 -15.55
CA MET A 232 3.58 -15.77 -15.17
C MET A 232 3.73 -16.32 -13.75
N ARG A 233 4.72 -17.19 -13.55
CA ARG A 233 5.07 -17.77 -12.26
C ARG A 233 6.57 -17.77 -12.08
N ARG A 234 7.04 -17.47 -10.86
CA ARG A 234 8.46 -17.54 -10.52
C ARG A 234 8.98 -18.97 -10.74
N GLY A 235 10.22 -19.09 -11.20
CA GLY A 235 10.86 -20.37 -11.51
C GLY A 235 10.32 -21.08 -12.75
N HIS A 236 9.50 -20.42 -13.58
CA HIS A 236 9.03 -20.95 -14.85
C HIS A 236 9.59 -20.13 -16.00
N VAL A 237 9.68 -20.76 -17.17
CA VAL A 237 10.09 -20.12 -18.41
C VAL A 237 8.87 -19.45 -19.07
N VAL A 238 9.08 -18.27 -19.63
CA VAL A 238 8.09 -17.59 -20.49
C VAL A 238 8.56 -17.75 -21.94
N PRO A 239 7.90 -18.60 -22.76
CA PRO A 239 8.34 -18.89 -24.13
C PRO A 239 8.56 -17.65 -24.99
N GLU A 240 7.73 -16.62 -24.78
CA GLU A 240 7.80 -15.34 -25.50
C GLU A 240 9.10 -14.56 -25.22
N LEU A 241 9.76 -14.82 -24.09
CA LEU A 241 11.00 -14.15 -23.67
C LEU A 241 12.27 -14.97 -23.95
N LEU A 242 12.15 -16.27 -24.22
CA LEU A 242 13.30 -17.14 -24.52
C LEU A 242 14.22 -16.61 -25.65
N PRO A 243 13.70 -16.11 -26.78
CA PRO A 243 14.55 -15.58 -27.85
C PRO A 243 15.36 -14.34 -27.43
N LEU A 244 14.95 -13.63 -26.38
CA LEU A 244 15.71 -12.50 -25.82
C LEU A 244 16.87 -13.00 -24.96
N VAL A 245 16.62 -14.02 -24.15
CA VAL A 245 17.64 -14.66 -23.31
C VAL A 245 18.71 -15.32 -24.19
N GLU A 246 18.31 -16.03 -25.24
CA GLU A 246 19.25 -16.65 -26.19
C GLU A 246 20.13 -15.61 -26.89
N ARG A 247 19.54 -14.48 -27.33
CA ARG A 247 20.29 -13.37 -27.92
C ARG A 247 21.29 -12.76 -26.94
N TRP A 248 20.88 -12.54 -25.69
CA TRP A 248 21.77 -12.06 -24.63
C TRP A 248 22.93 -13.04 -24.38
N ARG A 249 22.66 -14.35 -24.34
CA ARG A 249 23.70 -15.38 -24.14
C ARG A 249 24.73 -15.42 -25.26
N HIS A 250 24.31 -15.26 -26.51
CA HIS A 250 25.19 -15.42 -27.68
C HIS A 250 25.95 -14.13 -28.03
N ASN A 251 25.29 -12.97 -27.96
CA ASN A 251 25.84 -11.72 -28.50
C ASN A 251 26.22 -10.69 -27.42
N GLY A 252 25.98 -10.98 -26.13
CA GLY A 252 26.02 -9.98 -25.06
C GLY A 252 24.94 -8.90 -25.23
N CYS A 253 25.03 -7.82 -24.44
CA CYS A 253 24.14 -6.66 -24.61
C CYS A 253 24.82 -5.61 -25.50
N GLN A 254 24.35 -5.44 -26.73
CA GLN A 254 24.71 -4.25 -27.49
C GLN A 254 24.04 -3.02 -26.84
N PRO A 255 24.69 -1.85 -26.80
CA PRO A 255 24.19 -0.64 -26.12
C PRO A 255 22.96 -0.02 -26.77
N ASN A 256 22.51 -0.54 -27.92
CA ASN A 256 21.31 -0.06 -28.60
C ASN A 256 20.06 -0.77 -28.08
N PRO A 257 18.95 -0.04 -27.84
CA PRO A 257 17.69 -0.62 -27.43
C PRO A 257 17.27 -1.67 -28.46
N SER A 258 17.27 -2.93 -28.03
CA SER A 258 16.78 -4.02 -28.85
C SER A 258 15.26 -3.92 -28.84
N PHE A 259 14.70 -3.26 -29.86
CA PHE A 259 13.26 -3.20 -30.05
C PHE A 259 12.70 -4.62 -30.01
N ILE A 260 11.77 -4.87 -29.09
CA ILE A 260 10.97 -6.09 -29.10
C ILE A 260 9.80 -5.81 -30.04
N ASP A 261 10.08 -5.65 -31.33
CA ASP A 261 9.02 -5.54 -32.32
C ASP A 261 8.42 -6.93 -32.56
N ARG A 262 7.68 -7.40 -31.57
CA ARG A 262 6.89 -8.62 -31.64
C ARG A 262 5.50 -8.29 -31.18
N ASN A 263 4.55 -8.70 -32.01
CA ASN A 263 3.17 -8.80 -31.64
C ASN A 263 3.03 -9.91 -30.59
N ILE A 264 3.11 -9.55 -29.32
CA ILE A 264 2.90 -10.47 -28.20
C ILE A 264 1.44 -10.29 -27.79
N ARG A 265 0.60 -11.26 -28.18
CA ARG A 265 -0.84 -11.27 -27.87
C ARG A 265 -1.59 -9.99 -28.29
N GLY A 266 -1.28 -9.43 -29.46
CA GLY A 266 -1.89 -8.20 -29.97
C GLY A 266 -1.19 -6.91 -29.58
N ARG A 267 -0.09 -6.97 -28.79
CA ARG A 267 0.60 -5.79 -28.26
C ARG A 267 1.97 -5.59 -28.91
N GLN A 268 2.32 -4.33 -29.19
CA GLN A 268 3.64 -3.95 -29.69
C GLN A 268 4.47 -3.39 -28.53
N LEU A 269 5.43 -4.18 -28.03
CA LEU A 269 6.19 -3.85 -26.83
C LEU A 269 7.56 -3.26 -27.17
N VAL A 270 7.87 -2.05 -26.73
CA VAL A 270 9.21 -1.46 -26.86
C VAL A 270 9.92 -1.50 -25.50
N GLY A 271 11.20 -1.85 -25.49
CA GLY A 271 11.90 -2.10 -24.24
C GLY A 271 13.42 -2.08 -24.35
N ARG A 272 14.06 -2.21 -23.20
CA ARG A 272 15.51 -2.35 -23.06
C ARG A 272 15.86 -3.55 -22.19
N MET A 273 17.03 -4.12 -22.47
CA MET A 273 17.61 -5.22 -21.72
C MET A 273 18.82 -4.72 -20.94
N VAL A 274 18.90 -5.05 -19.66
CA VAL A 274 19.98 -4.64 -18.75
C VAL A 274 20.52 -5.87 -18.05
N PRO A 275 21.79 -6.27 -18.29
CA PRO A 275 22.40 -7.35 -17.52
C PRO A 275 22.75 -6.82 -16.12
N VAL A 276 22.42 -7.59 -15.10
CA VAL A 276 22.66 -7.24 -13.69
C VAL A 276 23.30 -8.43 -12.98
N LEU A 277 24.22 -8.14 -12.06
CA LEU A 277 24.76 -9.15 -11.16
C LEU A 277 23.96 -9.11 -9.85
N VAL A 278 23.32 -10.23 -9.48
CA VAL A 278 22.54 -10.35 -8.25
C VAL A 278 23.24 -11.37 -7.35
N GLY A 279 24.07 -10.88 -6.42
CA GLY A 279 25.01 -11.73 -5.69
C GLY A 279 26.13 -12.19 -6.60
N ASP A 280 26.29 -13.51 -6.75
CA ASP A 280 27.24 -14.14 -7.69
C ASP A 280 26.57 -14.58 -9.01
N ASP A 281 25.26 -14.41 -9.15
CA ASP A 281 24.51 -14.84 -10.34
C ASP A 281 24.31 -13.70 -11.35
N HIS A 282 24.56 -14.00 -12.63
CA HIS A 282 24.13 -13.13 -13.72
C HIS A 282 22.62 -13.21 -13.94
N ALA A 283 21.95 -12.06 -14.05
CA ALA A 283 20.54 -11.96 -14.36
C ALA A 283 20.30 -10.95 -15.48
N LEU A 284 19.20 -11.12 -16.22
CA LEU A 284 18.75 -10.21 -17.26
C LEU A 284 17.51 -9.47 -16.78
N LEU A 285 17.61 -8.16 -16.67
CA LEU A 285 16.51 -7.26 -16.33
C LEU A 285 15.92 -6.67 -17.61
N LEU A 286 14.65 -6.93 -17.86
CA LEU A 286 13.89 -6.43 -19.01
C LEU A 286 12.94 -5.33 -18.56
N PHE A 287 13.00 -4.18 -19.23
CA PHE A 287 12.00 -3.12 -19.11
C PHE A 287 11.24 -3.05 -20.43
N MET A 288 9.92 -3.14 -20.40
CA MET A 288 9.07 -3.18 -21.61
C MET A 288 7.82 -2.33 -21.44
N ARG A 289 7.37 -1.69 -22.52
CA ARG A 289 6.19 -0.83 -22.53
C ARG A 289 5.41 -0.99 -23.83
N ASP A 290 4.09 -0.98 -23.75
CA ASP A 290 3.22 -1.04 -24.92
C ASP A 290 3.19 0.31 -25.65
N MET A 291 3.35 0.30 -26.97
CA MET A 291 3.26 1.50 -27.81
C MET A 291 1.90 2.18 -27.73
N ALA A 292 0.82 1.42 -27.56
CA ALA A 292 -0.53 1.97 -27.40
C ALA A 292 -0.65 2.77 -26.08
N ASP A 293 -0.12 2.23 -24.98
CA ASP A 293 -0.10 2.91 -23.68
C ASP A 293 0.75 4.19 -23.72
N MET A 294 1.86 4.18 -24.47
CA MET A 294 2.69 5.37 -24.69
C MET A 294 1.98 6.44 -25.52
N ALA A 295 1.26 6.04 -26.57
CA ALA A 295 0.52 6.95 -27.43
C ALA A 295 -0.63 7.65 -26.69
N GLU A 296 -1.37 6.90 -25.86
CA GLU A 296 -2.46 7.44 -25.04
C GLU A 296 -1.94 8.43 -23.98
N GLU A 297 -0.82 8.12 -23.31
CA GLU A 297 -0.17 9.07 -22.41
C GLU A 297 0.30 10.33 -23.17
N GLY A 298 0.88 10.16 -24.36
CA GLY A 298 1.24 11.26 -25.23
C GLY A 298 0.05 12.15 -25.60
N LYS A 299 -1.11 11.55 -25.93
CA LYS A 299 -2.36 12.29 -26.19
C LYS A 299 -2.80 13.07 -24.95
N ARG A 300 -2.80 12.45 -23.77
CA ARG A 300 -3.18 13.10 -22.50
C ARG A 300 -2.25 14.24 -22.10
N VAL A 301 -0.94 14.05 -22.20
CA VAL A 301 0.05 15.09 -21.90
C VAL A 301 -0.09 16.26 -22.87
N LYS A 302 -0.29 15.99 -24.18
CA LYS A 302 -0.56 17.02 -25.18
C LYS A 302 -1.85 17.80 -24.86
N LEU A 303 -2.92 17.11 -24.50
CA LEU A 303 -4.20 17.74 -24.14
C LEU A 303 -4.08 18.58 -22.86
N ALA A 304 -3.42 18.07 -21.81
CA ALA A 304 -3.21 18.81 -20.56
C ALA A 304 -2.32 20.04 -20.75
N ALA A 305 -1.27 19.94 -21.58
CA ALA A 305 -0.42 21.06 -21.95
C ALA A 305 -1.18 22.10 -22.77
N LEU A 306 -1.95 21.65 -23.77
CA LEU A 306 -2.85 22.50 -24.54
C LEU A 306 -3.81 23.23 -23.60
N GLY A 307 -4.37 22.56 -22.60
CA GLY A 307 -5.33 23.18 -21.69
C GLY A 307 -4.84 24.29 -20.81
N ARG A 308 -3.65 24.12 -20.23
CA ARG A 308 -3.02 25.20 -19.44
C ARG A 308 -2.69 26.40 -20.33
N LEU A 309 -2.23 26.15 -21.56
CA LEU A 309 -1.94 27.21 -22.53
C LEU A 309 -3.22 27.90 -23.01
N THR A 310 -4.25 27.14 -23.38
CA THR A 310 -5.55 27.68 -23.79
C THR A 310 -6.18 28.50 -22.68
N ALA A 311 -6.09 28.08 -21.42
CA ALA A 311 -6.67 28.82 -20.30
C ALA A 311 -6.11 30.25 -20.18
N ASN A 312 -4.79 30.39 -20.28
CA ASN A 312 -4.15 31.70 -20.21
C ASN A 312 -4.43 32.52 -21.48
N ILE A 313 -4.29 31.90 -22.66
CA ILE A 313 -4.56 32.55 -23.96
C ILE A 313 -6.03 32.99 -24.06
N ALA A 314 -6.97 32.21 -23.53
CA ALA A 314 -8.39 32.54 -23.55
C ALA A 314 -8.71 33.83 -22.81
N HIS A 315 -8.10 34.03 -21.64
CA HIS A 315 -8.22 35.27 -20.90
C HIS A 315 -7.59 36.44 -21.65
N GLU A 316 -6.44 36.23 -22.29
CA GLU A 316 -5.74 37.25 -23.09
C GLU A 316 -6.45 37.60 -24.40
N ILE A 317 -7.19 36.67 -25.02
CA ILE A 317 -8.00 36.92 -26.23
C ILE A 317 -9.35 37.55 -25.91
N ARG A 318 -10.00 37.16 -24.79
CA ARG A 318 -11.31 37.71 -24.42
C ARG A 318 -11.24 39.22 -24.15
N ASN A 319 -10.12 39.70 -23.62
CA ASN A 319 -9.92 41.12 -23.33
C ASN A 319 -9.96 42.02 -24.59
N PRO A 320 -9.11 41.81 -25.63
CA PRO A 320 -9.16 42.60 -26.86
C PRO A 320 -10.49 42.41 -27.62
N LEU A 321 -11.10 41.22 -27.61
CA LEU A 321 -12.41 41.02 -28.23
C LEU A 321 -13.51 41.84 -27.56
N SER A 322 -13.47 41.96 -26.23
CA SER A 322 -14.42 42.78 -25.47
C SER A 322 -14.24 44.26 -25.81
N ALA A 323 -13.00 44.73 -25.93
CA ALA A 323 -12.70 46.10 -26.37
C ALA A 323 -13.14 46.36 -27.82
N ILE A 324 -12.91 45.42 -28.74
CA ILE A 324 -13.37 45.51 -30.14
C ILE A 324 -14.89 45.58 -30.22
N ASN A 325 -15.61 44.74 -29.46
CA ASN A 325 -17.07 44.80 -29.41
C ASN A 325 -17.55 46.13 -28.85
N HIS A 326 -16.96 46.61 -27.75
CA HIS A 326 -17.38 47.87 -27.14
C HIS A 326 -17.15 49.08 -28.06
N ALA A 327 -16.01 49.12 -28.76
CA ALA A 327 -15.75 50.15 -29.76
C ALA A 327 -16.73 50.04 -30.95
N ALA A 328 -17.06 48.82 -31.38
CA ALA A 328 -18.05 48.60 -32.43
C ALA A 328 -19.47 49.01 -32.00
N ASP A 329 -19.84 48.79 -30.74
CA ASP A 329 -21.12 49.23 -30.17
C ASP A 329 -21.20 50.76 -30.15
N LEU A 330 -20.16 51.46 -29.68
CA LEU A 330 -20.08 52.93 -29.71
C LEU A 330 -20.13 53.49 -31.13
N LEU A 331 -19.45 52.84 -32.09
CA LEU A 331 -19.52 53.22 -33.50
C LEU A 331 -20.91 52.97 -34.11
N ALA A 332 -21.70 52.04 -33.54
CA ALA A 332 -23.05 51.74 -34.04
C ALA A 332 -24.10 52.76 -33.60
N GLU A 333 -23.90 53.44 -32.47
CA GLU A 333 -24.89 54.34 -31.85
C GLU A 333 -25.24 55.54 -32.73
N ASP A 334 -24.25 56.14 -33.40
CA ASP A 334 -24.41 57.37 -34.21
C ASP A 334 -24.21 57.15 -35.72
N GLU A 335 -23.92 55.92 -36.17
CA GLU A 335 -23.64 55.65 -37.59
C GLU A 335 -24.91 55.45 -38.40
N THR A 336 -25.06 56.24 -39.46
CA THR A 336 -26.26 56.28 -40.32
C THR A 336 -26.01 55.70 -41.70
N ASP A 337 -24.75 55.52 -42.11
CA ASP A 337 -24.40 54.89 -43.37
C ASP A 337 -24.65 53.37 -43.32
N PRO A 338 -25.58 52.83 -44.15
CA PRO A 338 -25.88 51.40 -44.18
C PRO A 338 -24.67 50.51 -44.49
N ALA A 339 -23.70 51.02 -45.26
CA ALA A 339 -22.49 50.27 -45.60
C ALA A 339 -21.58 50.11 -44.37
N ARG A 340 -21.43 51.16 -43.56
CA ARG A 340 -20.65 51.12 -42.32
C ARG A 340 -21.35 50.34 -41.20
N GLN A 341 -22.67 50.48 -41.06
CA GLN A 341 -23.46 49.62 -40.16
C GLN A 341 -23.31 48.13 -40.52
N ARG A 342 -23.20 47.78 -41.81
CA ARG A 342 -22.92 46.40 -42.22
C ARG A 342 -21.53 45.96 -41.79
N LEU A 343 -20.50 46.79 -41.95
CA LEU A 343 -19.13 46.49 -41.50
C LEU A 343 -19.05 46.31 -39.98
N ILE A 344 -19.70 47.18 -39.21
CA ILE A 344 -19.79 47.09 -37.75
C ILE A 344 -20.41 45.75 -37.32
N ARG A 345 -21.53 45.36 -37.95
CA ARG A 345 -22.16 44.05 -37.72
C ARG A 345 -21.24 42.87 -38.05
N ILE A 346 -20.45 42.96 -39.13
CA ILE A 346 -19.46 41.94 -39.48
C ILE A 346 -18.39 41.82 -38.39
N VAL A 347 -17.87 42.94 -37.89
CA VAL A 347 -16.85 42.96 -36.82
C VAL A 347 -17.40 42.36 -35.52
N GLN A 348 -18.60 42.79 -35.08
CA GLN A 348 -19.27 42.25 -33.90
C GLN A 348 -19.55 40.75 -34.04
N GLY A 349 -20.01 40.31 -35.22
CA GLY A 349 -20.27 38.90 -35.52
C GLY A 349 -18.99 38.05 -35.42
N ASN A 350 -17.89 38.51 -36.01
CA ASN A 350 -16.61 37.80 -35.93
C ASN A 350 -16.05 37.78 -34.50
N SER A 351 -16.18 38.87 -33.75
CA SER A 351 -15.71 38.92 -32.37
C SER A 351 -16.48 37.93 -31.47
N LYS A 352 -17.82 37.87 -31.61
CA LYS A 352 -18.65 36.87 -30.93
C LYS A 352 -18.24 35.44 -31.30
N ARG A 353 -17.99 35.19 -32.59
CA ARG A 353 -17.53 33.89 -33.09
C ARG A 353 -16.19 33.46 -32.48
N ILE A 354 -15.21 34.37 -32.39
CA ILE A 354 -13.90 34.06 -31.77
C ILE A 354 -14.07 33.80 -30.27
N ASN A 355 -14.87 34.59 -29.56
CA ASN A 355 -15.13 34.36 -28.13
C ASN A 355 -15.82 33.01 -27.89
N HIS A 356 -16.71 32.58 -28.79
CA HIS A 356 -17.31 31.25 -28.73
C HIS A 356 -16.28 30.13 -28.95
N MET A 357 -15.43 30.24 -29.97
CA MET A 357 -14.33 29.28 -30.20
C MET A 357 -13.41 29.15 -28.98
N VAL A 358 -13.07 30.26 -28.34
CA VAL A 358 -12.25 30.26 -27.12
C VAL A 358 -12.94 29.50 -25.97
N GLN A 359 -14.25 29.66 -25.81
CA GLN A 359 -15.03 28.93 -24.81
C GLN A 359 -15.11 27.43 -25.10
N GLU A 360 -15.27 27.06 -26.37
CA GLU A 360 -15.26 25.66 -26.83
C GLU A 360 -13.93 24.97 -26.48
N VAL A 361 -12.78 25.62 -26.75
CA VAL A 361 -11.46 25.02 -26.43
C VAL A 361 -11.22 24.98 -24.91
N LEU A 362 -11.72 25.95 -24.15
CA LEU A 362 -11.68 25.92 -22.68
C LEU A 362 -12.49 24.75 -22.08
N ALA A 363 -13.64 24.42 -22.68
CA ALA A 363 -14.51 23.34 -22.22
C ALA A 363 -13.83 21.96 -22.29
N LEU A 364 -12.97 21.73 -23.29
CA LEU A 364 -12.19 20.48 -23.46
C LEU A 364 -11.32 20.12 -22.26
N ASN A 365 -10.94 21.08 -21.43
CA ASN A 365 -10.04 20.89 -20.28
C ASN A 365 -10.75 20.69 -18.95
N ARG A 366 -12.07 20.78 -18.91
CA ARG A 366 -12.85 20.58 -17.68
C ARG A 366 -13.25 19.13 -17.41
N ARG A 367 -12.59 18.16 -18.05
CA ARG A 367 -12.84 16.72 -17.87
C ARG A 367 -12.68 16.24 -16.42
N ASP A 368 -11.85 16.89 -15.62
CA ASP A 368 -11.49 16.39 -14.29
C ASP A 368 -12.56 16.60 -13.20
N ARG A 369 -13.75 17.15 -13.54
CA ARG A 369 -14.83 17.41 -12.56
C ARG A 369 -16.21 16.97 -13.06
N ILE A 370 -16.32 15.72 -13.52
CA ILE A 370 -17.61 15.13 -13.86
C ILE A 370 -18.43 14.96 -12.57
N LYS A 371 -19.67 15.45 -12.57
CA LYS A 371 -20.63 15.23 -11.48
C LYS A 371 -21.85 14.52 -12.04
N PRO A 372 -21.81 13.17 -12.15
CA PRO A 372 -22.95 12.43 -12.67
C PRO A 372 -24.15 12.58 -11.73
N GLU A 373 -25.29 13.01 -12.27
CA GLU A 373 -26.56 13.10 -11.57
C GLU A 373 -27.67 12.40 -12.37
N PRO A 374 -28.74 11.92 -11.71
CA PRO A 374 -29.87 11.33 -12.42
C PRO A 374 -30.67 12.45 -13.13
N ILE A 375 -30.66 12.43 -14.46
CA ILE A 375 -31.38 13.39 -15.31
C ILE A 375 -32.60 12.70 -15.91
N ARG A 376 -33.80 13.22 -15.59
CA ARG A 376 -35.05 12.82 -16.27
C ARG A 376 -35.08 13.46 -17.66
N LEU A 377 -35.14 12.65 -18.71
CA LEU A 377 -34.96 13.15 -20.08
C LEU A 377 -36.06 14.08 -20.56
N GLN A 378 -37.32 13.78 -20.28
CA GLN A 378 -38.43 14.59 -20.77
C GLN A 378 -38.35 16.06 -20.31
N PRO A 379 -38.32 16.37 -18.99
CA PRO A 379 -38.22 17.76 -18.55
C PRO A 379 -36.91 18.43 -18.97
N PHE A 380 -35.82 17.67 -19.09
CA PHE A 380 -34.55 18.19 -19.56
C PHE A 380 -34.59 18.61 -21.03
N LEU A 381 -35.16 17.77 -21.90
CA LEU A 381 -35.28 18.06 -23.33
C LEU A 381 -36.27 19.18 -23.59
N ASP A 382 -37.37 19.26 -22.83
CA ASP A 382 -38.32 20.37 -22.92
C ASP A 382 -37.62 21.71 -22.60
N GLU A 383 -36.87 21.78 -21.49
CA GLU A 383 -36.07 22.94 -21.11
C GLU A 383 -34.99 23.30 -22.16
N LEU A 384 -34.32 22.28 -22.71
CA LEU A 384 -33.30 22.46 -23.75
C LEU A 384 -33.90 23.05 -25.03
N LEU A 385 -35.04 22.54 -25.47
CA LEU A 385 -35.73 22.98 -26.68
C LEU A 385 -36.32 24.37 -26.53
N ASP A 386 -36.90 24.70 -25.37
CA ASP A 386 -37.37 26.04 -25.06
C ASP A 386 -36.22 27.05 -25.15
N HIS A 387 -35.06 26.73 -24.56
CA HIS A 387 -33.89 27.58 -24.65
C HIS A 387 -33.37 27.72 -26.09
N PHE A 388 -33.34 26.61 -26.84
CA PHE A 388 -32.91 26.61 -28.24
C PHE A 388 -33.83 27.47 -29.11
N GLY A 389 -35.15 27.40 -28.90
CA GLY A 389 -36.14 28.19 -29.62
C GLY A 389 -36.06 29.70 -29.34
N VAL A 390 -35.59 30.11 -28.15
CA VAL A 390 -35.32 31.53 -27.85
C VAL A 390 -34.12 32.05 -28.63
N VAL A 391 -33.07 31.25 -28.78
CA VAL A 391 -31.84 31.64 -29.49
C VAL A 391 -32.05 31.60 -31.02
N GLU A 392 -32.72 30.56 -31.50
CA GLU A 392 -33.00 30.32 -32.92
C GLU A 392 -34.51 30.35 -33.14
N ALA A 393 -35.11 31.54 -33.19
CA ALA A 393 -36.56 31.70 -33.33
C ALA A 393 -37.14 30.99 -34.57
N ALA A 394 -36.36 30.84 -35.63
CA ALA A 394 -36.75 30.10 -36.83
C ALA A 394 -36.84 28.57 -36.63
N ALA A 395 -36.22 28.04 -35.58
CA ALA A 395 -36.29 26.62 -35.21
C ALA A 395 -37.49 26.30 -34.30
N ALA A 396 -38.18 27.32 -33.78
CA ALA A 396 -39.34 27.13 -32.91
C ALA A 396 -40.46 26.39 -33.67
N GLY A 397 -40.86 25.23 -33.15
CA GLY A 397 -41.87 24.36 -33.77
C GLY A 397 -41.36 23.48 -34.93
N ALA A 398 -40.07 23.57 -35.29
CA ALA A 398 -39.46 22.71 -36.32
C ALA A 398 -38.83 21.43 -35.77
N ILE A 399 -38.66 21.33 -34.45
CA ILE A 399 -38.06 20.19 -33.77
C ILE A 399 -39.16 19.35 -33.12
N CYS A 400 -39.18 18.04 -33.36
CA CYS A 400 -40.13 17.11 -32.76
C CYS A 400 -39.44 16.07 -31.87
N CYS A 401 -40.00 15.81 -30.68
CA CYS A 401 -39.53 14.77 -29.77
C CYS A 401 -40.46 13.56 -29.78
N VAL A 402 -39.88 12.37 -29.91
CA VAL A 402 -40.59 11.10 -29.83
C VAL A 402 -39.99 10.27 -28.70
N TYR A 403 -40.79 10.00 -27.67
CA TYR A 403 -40.40 9.18 -26.52
C TYR A 403 -40.99 7.77 -26.66
N GLN A 404 -40.15 6.78 -26.93
CA GLN A 404 -40.56 5.38 -26.98
C GLN A 404 -40.44 4.68 -25.62
N ALA A 405 -39.57 5.19 -24.73
CA ALA A 405 -39.39 4.68 -23.38
C ALA A 405 -40.16 5.53 -22.35
N GLN A 406 -41.05 4.92 -21.57
CA GLN A 406 -41.69 5.57 -20.41
C GLN A 406 -40.70 5.68 -19.25
N ALA A 407 -40.52 6.89 -18.72
CA ALA A 407 -39.63 7.22 -17.59
C ALA A 407 -38.12 6.98 -17.83
N ALA A 408 -37.59 7.53 -18.91
CA ALA A 408 -36.16 7.51 -19.20
C ALA A 408 -35.35 8.49 -18.33
N ALA A 409 -34.49 7.96 -17.45
CA ALA A 409 -33.49 8.73 -16.71
C ALA A 409 -32.08 8.23 -17.02
N VAL A 410 -31.14 9.17 -17.19
CA VAL A 410 -29.70 8.87 -17.43
C VAL A 410 -28.87 9.33 -16.24
N GLN A 411 -27.80 8.59 -15.94
CA GLN A 411 -26.79 9.05 -15.02
C GLN A 411 -25.72 9.80 -15.82
N PHE A 412 -25.71 11.14 -15.75
CA PHE A 412 -24.85 11.97 -16.59
C PHE A 412 -24.51 13.30 -15.91
N ASP A 413 -23.40 13.92 -16.25
CA ASP A 413 -23.18 15.34 -15.90
C ASP A 413 -24.14 16.24 -16.70
N ARG A 414 -25.02 16.95 -16.01
CA ARG A 414 -26.07 17.77 -16.64
C ARG A 414 -25.54 18.84 -17.60
N GLY A 415 -24.39 19.44 -17.28
CA GLY A 415 -23.75 20.42 -18.15
C GLY A 415 -23.20 19.79 -19.42
N HIS A 416 -22.48 18.67 -19.28
CA HIS A 416 -21.96 17.92 -20.43
C HIS A 416 -23.10 17.41 -21.32
N PHE A 417 -24.17 16.89 -20.73
CA PHE A 417 -25.32 16.37 -21.46
C PHE A 417 -26.01 17.45 -22.31
N GLY A 418 -26.25 18.63 -21.74
CA GLY A 418 -26.81 19.76 -22.47
C GLY A 418 -25.89 20.27 -23.59
N GLN A 419 -24.58 20.30 -23.35
CA GLN A 419 -23.61 20.72 -24.37
C GLN A 419 -23.55 19.75 -25.56
N ILE A 420 -23.56 18.43 -25.30
CA ILE A 420 -23.61 17.41 -26.35
C ILE A 420 -24.87 17.61 -27.20
N LEU A 421 -26.05 17.67 -26.57
CA LEU A 421 -27.32 17.77 -27.29
C LEU A 421 -27.46 19.09 -28.04
N ASN A 422 -27.00 20.22 -27.48
CA ASN A 422 -26.99 21.50 -28.19
C ASN A 422 -26.09 21.45 -29.43
N ASN A 423 -24.92 20.82 -29.37
CA ASN A 423 -24.04 20.67 -30.53
C ASN A 423 -24.69 19.81 -31.63
N LEU A 424 -25.35 18.72 -31.23
CA LEU A 424 -26.07 17.85 -32.16
C LEU A 424 -27.28 18.57 -32.78
N LEU A 425 -28.07 19.30 -31.98
CA LEU A 425 -29.23 20.06 -32.45
C LEU A 425 -28.84 21.21 -33.37
N ALA A 426 -27.79 21.96 -33.02
CA ALA A 426 -27.29 23.03 -33.87
C ALA A 426 -26.82 22.51 -35.23
N ASN A 427 -26.16 21.35 -35.26
CA ASN A 427 -25.76 20.69 -36.52
C ASN A 427 -26.97 20.18 -37.29
N ALA A 428 -27.88 19.46 -36.64
CA ALA A 428 -29.09 18.92 -37.26
C ALA A 428 -29.93 20.05 -37.86
N TRP A 429 -30.18 21.11 -37.09
CA TRP A 429 -30.86 22.30 -37.59
C TRP A 429 -30.13 22.87 -38.80
N ARG A 430 -28.82 23.07 -38.73
CA ARG A 430 -28.02 23.70 -39.80
C ARG A 430 -28.15 23.00 -41.14
N TYR A 431 -28.13 21.67 -41.17
CA TYR A 431 -28.16 20.87 -42.40
C TYR A 431 -29.56 20.40 -42.82
N SER A 432 -30.57 20.62 -41.97
CA SER A 432 -31.97 20.32 -42.28
C SER A 432 -32.60 21.24 -43.34
N SER A 433 -33.76 20.85 -43.87
CA SER A 433 -34.58 21.62 -44.81
C SER A 433 -35.20 22.90 -44.22
N LYS A 434 -35.08 23.11 -42.90
CA LYS A 434 -35.67 24.22 -42.14
C LYS A 434 -37.21 24.26 -42.13
N GLN A 435 -37.86 23.14 -42.46
CA GLN A 435 -39.32 23.00 -42.42
C GLN A 435 -39.82 22.47 -41.06
N PRO A 436 -41.13 22.58 -40.76
CA PRO A 436 -41.71 21.93 -39.58
C PRO A 436 -41.44 20.43 -39.56
N GLY A 437 -40.83 19.93 -38.49
CA GLY A 437 -40.45 18.51 -38.33
C GLY A 437 -39.14 18.10 -39.01
N ALA A 438 -38.35 19.05 -39.52
CA ALA A 438 -37.08 18.79 -40.18
C ALA A 438 -35.99 18.24 -39.24
N VAL A 439 -36.14 18.43 -37.92
CA VAL A 439 -35.29 17.81 -36.90
C VAL A 439 -36.15 16.96 -35.96
N ARG A 440 -35.68 15.74 -35.67
CA ARG A 440 -36.35 14.80 -34.76
C ARG A 440 -35.40 14.30 -33.70
N ILE A 441 -35.85 14.29 -32.45
CA ILE A 441 -35.18 13.62 -31.33
C ILE A 441 -35.98 12.36 -30.99
N GLU A 442 -35.37 11.19 -31.12
CA GLU A 442 -35.96 9.92 -30.70
C GLU A 442 -35.25 9.40 -29.45
N VAL A 443 -36.04 9.15 -28.40
CA VAL A 443 -35.57 8.53 -27.16
C VAL A 443 -36.07 7.10 -27.11
N GLY A 444 -35.13 6.15 -27.16
CA GLY A 444 -35.40 4.72 -27.08
C GLY A 444 -34.56 4.05 -25.99
N GLU A 445 -34.87 2.80 -25.72
CA GLU A 445 -34.14 1.93 -24.79
C GLU A 445 -33.77 0.64 -25.51
N VAL A 446 -32.51 0.22 -25.36
CA VAL A 446 -32.00 -1.04 -25.89
C VAL A 446 -31.22 -1.73 -24.78
N GLU A 447 -31.72 -2.88 -24.33
CA GLU A 447 -31.20 -3.62 -23.17
C GLU A 447 -31.10 -2.74 -21.91
N ASN A 448 -29.89 -2.48 -21.41
CA ASN A 448 -29.62 -1.62 -20.23
C ASN A 448 -29.12 -0.22 -20.61
N HIS A 449 -29.19 0.14 -21.90
CA HIS A 449 -28.72 1.41 -22.40
C HIS A 449 -29.88 2.27 -22.90
N LEU A 450 -29.79 3.55 -22.60
CA LEU A 450 -30.68 4.54 -23.16
C LEU A 450 -30.06 5.12 -24.43
N THR A 451 -30.83 5.18 -25.50
CA THR A 451 -30.38 5.70 -26.79
C THR A 451 -31.15 6.97 -27.13
N ILE A 452 -30.42 8.05 -27.41
CA ILE A 452 -30.97 9.32 -27.89
C ILE A 452 -30.47 9.52 -29.30
N LYS A 453 -31.38 9.57 -30.28
CA LYS A 453 -31.06 9.86 -31.67
C LYS A 453 -31.47 11.28 -32.00
N VAL A 454 -30.57 12.07 -32.56
CA VAL A 454 -30.87 13.37 -33.17
C VAL A 454 -30.77 13.17 -34.68
N MET A 455 -31.88 13.42 -35.37
CA MET A 455 -32.04 13.16 -36.80
C MET A 455 -32.40 14.45 -37.52
N ASP A 456 -31.78 14.70 -38.66
CA ASP A 456 -32.23 15.70 -39.63
C ASP A 456 -32.61 15.08 -40.98
N ASP A 457 -33.41 15.83 -41.76
CA ASP A 457 -33.83 15.49 -43.11
C ASP A 457 -32.85 15.97 -44.21
N GLY A 458 -31.62 16.33 -43.82
CA GLY A 458 -30.57 16.78 -44.71
C GLY A 458 -29.94 15.65 -45.53
N PRO A 459 -29.04 15.99 -46.48
CA PRO A 459 -28.42 15.04 -47.40
C PRO A 459 -27.43 14.06 -46.75
N GLY A 460 -27.17 14.19 -45.44
CA GLY A 460 -26.14 13.43 -44.73
C GLY A 460 -24.71 13.84 -45.12
N MET A 461 -23.74 12.97 -44.85
CA MET A 461 -22.32 13.22 -45.08
C MET A 461 -21.72 12.24 -46.10
N SER A 462 -20.76 12.69 -46.91
CA SER A 462 -19.95 11.80 -47.76
C SER A 462 -19.09 10.85 -46.92
N GLU A 463 -18.67 9.71 -47.48
CA GLU A 463 -17.83 8.73 -46.77
C GLU A 463 -16.53 9.34 -46.22
N ASP A 464 -15.87 10.21 -47.01
CA ASP A 464 -14.68 10.94 -46.58
C ASP A 464 -14.93 11.86 -45.38
N ALA A 465 -16.08 12.54 -45.37
CA ALA A 465 -16.47 13.39 -44.24
C ALA A 465 -16.80 12.54 -43.01
N GLN A 466 -17.42 11.36 -43.19
CA GLN A 466 -17.75 10.46 -42.09
C GLN A 466 -16.51 9.97 -41.34
N ALA A 467 -15.43 9.64 -42.04
CA ALA A 467 -14.18 9.20 -41.43
C ALA A 467 -13.54 10.26 -40.52
N ARG A 468 -13.80 11.55 -40.79
CA ARG A 468 -13.14 12.69 -40.16
C ARG A 468 -14.07 13.56 -39.31
N LEU A 469 -15.35 13.22 -39.23
CA LEU A 469 -16.39 14.07 -38.63
C LEU A 469 -16.15 14.40 -37.14
N PHE A 470 -15.40 13.55 -36.45
CA PHE A 470 -15.02 13.73 -35.05
C PHE A 470 -13.57 14.21 -34.87
N GLU A 471 -12.83 14.52 -35.94
CA GLU A 471 -11.51 15.15 -35.83
C GLU A 471 -11.64 16.62 -35.42
N PRO A 472 -10.76 17.14 -34.54
CA PRO A 472 -10.79 18.55 -34.19
C PRO A 472 -10.51 19.43 -35.41
N PHE A 473 -11.23 20.55 -35.51
CA PHE A 473 -11.14 21.55 -36.60
C PHE A 473 -11.63 21.06 -37.97
N PHE A 474 -12.21 19.87 -38.07
CA PHE A 474 -12.83 19.40 -39.30
C PHE A 474 -14.22 20.05 -39.47
N THR A 475 -14.43 20.73 -40.60
CA THR A 475 -15.70 21.35 -40.98
C THR A 475 -15.81 21.39 -42.50
N THR A 476 -17.02 21.19 -43.03
CA THR A 476 -17.34 21.38 -44.46
C THR A 476 -17.86 22.80 -44.76
N GLU A 477 -18.01 23.63 -43.73
CA GLU A 477 -18.56 24.98 -43.79
C GLU A 477 -17.52 26.04 -43.44
N SER A 478 -17.52 27.16 -44.17
CA SER A 478 -16.60 28.30 -43.99
C SER A 478 -16.78 29.04 -42.66
N ALA A 479 -17.97 28.97 -42.05
CA ALA A 479 -18.28 29.59 -40.77
C ALA A 479 -18.11 28.65 -39.55
N GLY A 480 -17.99 27.34 -39.77
CA GLY A 480 -17.89 26.34 -38.70
C GLY A 480 -16.53 26.35 -37.99
N THR A 481 -16.54 26.07 -36.68
CA THR A 481 -15.33 25.96 -35.86
C THR A 481 -14.67 24.58 -35.99
N GLY A 482 -15.45 23.57 -36.39
CA GLY A 482 -15.03 22.17 -36.47
C GLY A 482 -14.74 21.53 -35.11
N LEU A 483 -15.12 22.18 -34.00
CA LEU A 483 -14.88 21.66 -32.65
C LEU A 483 -16.12 21.03 -32.02
N GLY A 484 -17.32 21.40 -32.44
CA GLY A 484 -18.57 20.98 -31.78
C GLY A 484 -18.74 19.46 -31.67
N LEU A 485 -18.55 18.71 -32.77
CA LEU A 485 -18.68 17.24 -32.77
C LEU A 485 -17.54 16.55 -32.02
N TYR A 486 -16.31 17.06 -32.13
CA TYR A 486 -15.18 16.57 -31.35
C TYR A 486 -15.43 16.73 -29.84
N ILE A 487 -15.89 17.91 -29.41
CA ILE A 487 -16.25 18.18 -28.01
C ILE A 487 -17.38 17.25 -27.57
N ALA A 488 -18.44 17.10 -28.38
CA ALA A 488 -19.56 16.24 -28.04
C ALA A 488 -19.11 14.78 -27.82
N ARG A 489 -18.21 14.28 -28.65
CA ARG A 489 -17.64 12.92 -28.51
C ARG A 489 -16.78 12.80 -27.25
N GLU A 490 -15.88 13.74 -27.01
CA GLU A 490 -15.00 13.69 -25.84
C GLU A 490 -15.77 13.88 -24.52
N LEU A 491 -16.88 14.64 -24.51
CA LEU A 491 -17.79 14.75 -23.35
C LEU A 491 -18.62 13.48 -23.15
N ALA A 492 -19.02 12.79 -24.22
CA ALA A 492 -19.69 11.50 -24.13
C ALA A 492 -18.75 10.44 -23.55
N GLU A 493 -17.54 10.31 -24.10
CA GLU A 493 -16.51 9.39 -23.63
C GLU A 493 -16.13 9.66 -22.17
N ALA A 494 -16.07 10.93 -21.75
CA ALA A 494 -15.83 11.30 -20.35
C ALA A 494 -16.94 10.79 -19.39
N ASN A 495 -18.19 10.71 -19.84
CA ASN A 495 -19.33 10.24 -19.05
C ASN A 495 -19.63 8.73 -19.27
N ASP A 496 -18.66 7.94 -19.71
CA ASP A 496 -18.84 6.52 -20.05
C ASP A 496 -19.98 6.28 -21.06
N ALA A 497 -20.21 7.25 -21.96
CA ALA A 497 -21.20 7.20 -23.01
C ALA A 497 -20.54 7.17 -24.40
N ARG A 498 -21.31 6.74 -25.39
CA ARG A 498 -20.82 6.62 -26.78
C ARG A 498 -21.64 7.48 -27.72
N LEU A 499 -20.97 8.24 -28.59
CA LEU A 499 -21.58 9.04 -29.64
C LEU A 499 -21.18 8.50 -31.00
N ASP A 500 -22.15 8.04 -31.79
CA ASP A 500 -21.96 7.48 -33.13
C ASP A 500 -22.75 8.28 -34.18
N TYR A 501 -22.30 8.21 -35.43
CA TYR A 501 -23.05 8.66 -36.61
C TYR A 501 -23.66 7.43 -37.31
N CYS A 502 -24.93 7.51 -37.73
CA CYS A 502 -25.72 6.41 -38.28
C CYS A 502 -26.25 6.76 -39.69
N PRO A 503 -25.57 6.40 -40.78
CA PRO A 503 -26.13 6.59 -42.12
C PRO A 503 -27.33 5.65 -42.39
N PRO A 504 -28.23 5.97 -43.35
CA PRO A 504 -28.24 7.16 -44.22
C PRO A 504 -28.86 8.41 -43.55
N GLY A 505 -28.45 9.61 -44.00
CA GLY A 505 -28.97 10.90 -43.50
C GLY A 505 -28.18 11.47 -42.32
N GLY A 506 -28.65 12.59 -41.75
CA GLY A 506 -28.00 13.25 -40.62
C GLY A 506 -28.42 12.69 -39.26
N VAL A 507 -28.04 11.44 -38.95
CA VAL A 507 -28.43 10.79 -37.68
C VAL A 507 -27.23 10.62 -36.75
N PHE A 508 -27.30 11.27 -35.59
CA PHE A 508 -26.36 11.06 -34.48
C PHE A 508 -27.04 10.28 -33.37
N ARG A 509 -26.35 9.28 -32.83
CA ARG A 509 -26.85 8.42 -31.75
C ARG A 509 -25.94 8.54 -30.53
N LEU A 510 -26.49 9.02 -29.42
CA LEU A 510 -25.86 9.00 -28.11
C LEU A 510 -26.39 7.80 -27.31
N ILE A 511 -25.48 6.97 -26.79
CA ILE A 511 -25.76 5.77 -26.01
C ILE A 511 -25.26 5.99 -24.59
N CYS A 512 -26.17 6.02 -23.62
CA CYS A 512 -25.89 6.31 -22.21
C CYS A 512 -26.28 5.13 -21.31
N HIS A 513 -25.68 5.06 -20.12
CA HIS A 513 -26.16 4.19 -19.06
C HIS A 513 -27.47 4.70 -18.45
N LYS A 514 -28.43 3.81 -18.26
CA LYS A 514 -29.68 4.11 -17.55
C LYS A 514 -29.40 4.38 -16.07
N ALA A 515 -30.02 5.41 -15.50
CA ALA A 515 -29.98 5.61 -14.05
C ALA A 515 -30.80 4.51 -13.37
N TYR A 516 -30.20 3.76 -12.44
CA TYR A 516 -30.93 2.84 -11.58
C TYR A 516 -31.72 3.68 -10.58
N GLY A 517 -33.06 3.61 -10.69
CA GLY A 517 -33.99 4.28 -9.77
C GLY A 517 -34.00 3.67 -8.38
#